data_AF-A0A9J6GCW4-F1
#
_entry.id   AF-A0A9J6GCW4-F1
#
_cell.length_a   1.000
_cell.length_b   1.000
_cell.length_c   1.000
_cell.angle_alpha   90.00
_cell.angle_beta   90.00
_cell.angle_gamma   90.00
#
_symmetry.space_group_name_H-M   'P 1'
#
loop_
_entity.id
_entity.type
_entity.pdbx_description
1 polymer ?
#
loop_
_entity_poly.entity_id
_entity_poly.type
_entity_poly.pdbx_seq_one_letter_code
_entity_poly.pdbx_strand_id
1 'polypeptide(L)'
;MGASPDRIVFDPVEGFYGVLEIKCSHTLRDHKESQLAAADFCCEMGEDKPKLKRGHPYYYQLLGQMGVSGLTWGDLVVYGFDFILIEGVRFDHGRWASTRDILVEFYFGTLRLYLNST
;
A
#
# COMPACT_ATOMS: atom_id res chain seq x y z
N MET A 1 9.79 -13.09 -5.08
CA MET A 1 8.68 -12.11 -5.06
C MET A 1 9.01 -11.01 -6.06
N GLY A 2 8.01 -10.41 -6.68
CA GLY A 2 8.17 -9.28 -7.60
C GLY A 2 7.07 -8.26 -7.34
N ALA A 3 7.31 -6.99 -7.70
CA ALA A 3 6.34 -5.91 -7.56
C ALA A 3 6.53 -4.89 -8.68
N SER A 4 5.45 -4.22 -9.07
CA SER A 4 5.48 -3.09 -10.00
C SER A 4 4.82 -1.90 -9.33
N PRO A 5 5.60 -0.95 -8.80
CA PRO A 5 5.11 0.36 -8.41
C PRO A 5 4.42 1.09 -9.56
N ASP A 6 3.43 1.94 -9.28
CA ASP A 6 2.92 2.87 -10.28
C ASP A 6 4.04 3.85 -10.72
N ARG A 7 4.81 4.35 -9.75
CA ARG A 7 6.01 5.17 -9.96
C ARG A 7 7.06 4.97 -8.88
N ILE A 8 8.30 5.29 -9.26
CA ILE A 8 9.40 5.60 -8.34
C ILE A 8 9.61 7.10 -8.37
N VAL A 9 9.67 7.72 -7.21
CA VAL A 9 9.78 9.18 -7.04
C VAL A 9 11.05 9.52 -6.29
N PHE A 10 11.68 10.65 -6.61
CA PHE A 10 12.83 11.18 -5.87
C PHE A 10 12.35 12.31 -4.98
N ASP A 11 12.59 12.22 -3.67
CA ASP A 11 12.37 13.34 -2.76
C ASP A 11 13.67 14.15 -2.62
N PRO A 12 13.70 15.42 -3.09
CA PRO A 12 14.89 16.26 -2.98
C PRO A 12 15.21 16.68 -1.54
N VAL A 13 14.24 16.63 -0.61
CA VAL A 13 14.42 16.98 0.79
C VAL A 13 15.10 15.83 1.53
N GLU A 14 14.64 14.60 1.30
CA GLU A 14 15.22 13.40 1.92
C GLU A 14 16.49 12.90 1.20
N GLY A 15 16.60 13.18 -0.10
CA GLY A 15 17.77 12.85 -0.91
C GLY A 15 17.81 11.40 -1.41
N PHE A 16 16.69 10.67 -1.35
CA PHE A 16 16.59 9.30 -1.83
C PHE A 16 15.24 9.00 -2.49
N TYR A 17 15.21 7.90 -3.24
CA TYR A 17 14.02 7.44 -3.96
C TYR A 17 13.01 6.76 -3.02
N GLY A 18 11.73 6.85 -3.38
CA GLY A 18 10.62 6.18 -2.73
C GLY A 18 9.62 5.62 -3.73
N VAL A 19 8.68 4.84 -3.22
CA VAL A 19 7.57 4.25 -3.99
C VAL A 19 6.40 5.22 -4.02
N LEU A 20 5.72 5.35 -5.16
CA LEU A 20 4.41 5.98 -5.24
C LEU A 20 3.41 4.95 -5.75
N GLU A 21 2.35 4.74 -4.98
CA GLU A 21 1.25 3.83 -5.31
C GLU A 21 -0.08 4.60 -5.29
N ILE A 22 -0.85 4.51 -6.37
CA ILE A 22 -2.07 5.30 -6.59
C ILE A 22 -3.27 4.37 -6.68
N LYS A 23 -4.32 4.69 -5.92
CA LYS A 23 -5.57 3.94 -5.88
C LYS A 23 -6.75 4.82 -6.26
N CYS A 24 -7.44 4.41 -7.32
CA CYS A 24 -8.66 5.04 -7.83
C CYS A 24 -9.84 4.07 -7.70
N SER A 25 -10.30 3.83 -6.47
CA SER A 25 -11.42 2.89 -6.23
C SER A 25 -12.71 3.43 -6.84
N HIS A 26 -13.42 2.62 -7.62
CA HIS A 26 -14.73 2.99 -8.17
C HIS A 26 -15.73 3.39 -7.09
N THR A 27 -15.69 2.73 -5.93
CA THR A 27 -16.58 3.00 -4.80
C THR A 27 -16.36 4.40 -4.22
N LEU A 28 -15.14 4.93 -4.27
CA LEU A 28 -14.79 6.24 -3.71
C LEU A 28 -14.81 7.36 -4.75
N ARG A 29 -15.03 7.04 -6.03
CA ARG A 29 -14.92 7.96 -7.16
C ARG A 29 -15.73 9.25 -6.97
N ASP A 30 -16.98 9.11 -6.56
CA ASP A 30 -17.94 10.22 -6.43
C ASP A 30 -18.10 10.70 -4.98
N HIS A 31 -17.28 10.19 -4.06
CA HIS A 31 -17.28 10.65 -2.68
C HIS A 31 -16.52 11.98 -2.56
N LYS A 32 -16.99 12.85 -1.67
CA LYS A 32 -16.23 14.02 -1.20
C LYS A 32 -15.28 13.62 -0.08
N GLU A 33 -14.24 14.43 0.13
CA GLU A 33 -13.28 14.21 1.22
C GLU A 33 -13.96 14.03 2.59
N SER A 34 -14.96 14.85 2.89
CA SER A 34 -15.73 14.79 4.14
C SER A 34 -16.49 13.48 4.37
N GLN A 35 -16.70 12.69 3.31
CA GLN A 35 -17.40 11.42 3.36
C GLN A 35 -16.44 10.23 3.53
N LEU A 36 -15.13 10.43 3.39
CA LEU A 36 -14.14 9.35 3.45
C LEU A 36 -14.02 8.74 4.84
N ALA A 37 -14.16 9.57 5.87
CA ALA A 37 -14.24 9.13 7.26
C ALA A 37 -15.41 8.15 7.49
N ALA A 38 -16.55 8.39 6.83
CA ALA A 38 -17.76 7.59 6.97
C ALA A 38 -17.78 6.37 6.03
N ALA A 39 -17.04 6.42 4.92
CA ALA A 39 -17.01 5.34 3.93
C ALA A 39 -16.32 4.06 4.42
N ASP A 40 -15.52 4.16 5.50
CA ASP A 40 -14.83 3.06 6.21
C ASP A 40 -14.11 2.03 5.32
N PHE A 41 -13.79 2.39 4.07
CA PHE A 41 -13.34 1.44 3.05
C PHE A 41 -11.84 1.16 3.16
N CYS A 42 -11.02 2.18 2.88
CA CYS A 42 -9.56 2.09 2.97
C CYS A 42 -8.96 3.06 3.98
N CYS A 43 -9.77 3.97 4.53
CA CYS A 43 -9.34 5.00 5.48
C CYS A 43 -10.02 4.84 6.83
N GLU A 44 -9.37 5.33 7.87
CA GLU A 44 -9.86 5.50 9.24
C GLU A 44 -9.58 6.93 9.70
N MET A 45 -10.34 7.46 10.66
CA MET A 45 -10.04 8.78 11.21
C MET A 45 -8.84 8.72 12.14
N GLY A 46 -7.75 9.43 11.78
CA GLY A 46 -6.68 9.77 12.69
C GLY A 46 -7.01 11.01 13.53
N GLU A 47 -6.02 11.50 14.29
CA GLU A 47 -6.18 12.63 15.21
C GLU A 47 -6.81 13.86 14.55
N ASP A 48 -6.35 14.26 13.36
CA ASP A 48 -6.87 15.45 12.66
C ASP A 48 -7.32 15.20 11.22
N LYS A 49 -7.00 14.04 10.64
CA LYS A 49 -7.28 13.73 9.22
C LYS A 49 -7.51 12.25 8.96
N PRO A 50 -8.26 11.88 7.90
CA PRO A 50 -8.32 10.51 7.42
C PRO A 50 -6.92 9.96 7.14
N LYS A 51 -6.64 8.76 7.62
CA LYS A 51 -5.41 7.99 7.37
C LYS A 51 -5.79 6.63 6.81
N LEU A 52 -4.89 5.96 6.10
CA LEU A 52 -5.16 4.67 5.50
C LEU A 52 -5.05 3.57 6.56
N LYS A 53 -6.05 2.70 6.56
CA LYS A 53 -6.09 1.54 7.46
C LYS A 53 -4.87 0.67 7.22
N ARG A 54 -4.04 0.49 8.25
CA ARG A 54 -2.82 -0.34 8.17
C ARG A 54 -3.10 -1.84 7.96
N GLY A 55 -4.35 -2.27 8.18
CA GLY A 55 -4.81 -3.62 7.85
C GLY A 55 -5.36 -3.78 6.44
N HIS A 56 -5.50 -2.71 5.66
CA HIS A 56 -6.10 -2.75 4.33
C HIS A 56 -5.11 -3.30 3.28
N PRO A 57 -5.58 -4.03 2.24
CA PRO A 57 -4.72 -4.58 1.19
C PRO A 57 -3.80 -3.56 0.51
N TYR A 58 -4.25 -2.31 0.34
CA TYR A 58 -3.43 -1.24 -0.25
C TYR A 58 -2.14 -0.97 0.53
N TYR A 59 -2.20 -1.04 1.86
CA TYR A 59 -1.02 -0.88 2.70
C TYR A 59 -0.01 -2.02 2.45
N TYR A 60 -0.49 -3.27 2.41
CA TYR A 60 0.38 -4.43 2.15
C TYR A 60 0.97 -4.42 0.73
N GLN A 61 0.27 -3.84 -0.24
CA GLN A 61 0.81 -3.65 -1.58
C GLN A 61 2.00 -2.68 -1.59
N LEU A 62 1.85 -1.49 -0.97
CA LEU A 62 2.95 -0.53 -0.82
C LEU A 62 4.11 -1.13 -0.02
N LEU A 63 3.81 -1.80 1.10
CA LEU A 63 4.81 -2.48 1.93
C LEU A 63 5.60 -3.52 1.14
N GLY A 64 4.91 -4.33 0.33
CA GLY A 64 5.54 -5.32 -0.54
C GLY A 64 6.42 -4.68 -1.63
N GLN A 65 5.97 -3.58 -2.24
CA GLN A 65 6.78 -2.84 -3.21
C GLN A 65 8.06 -2.28 -2.58
N MET A 66 7.96 -1.65 -1.40
CA MET A 66 9.12 -1.20 -0.63
C MET A 66 10.05 -2.36 -0.26
N GLY A 67 9.49 -3.46 0.25
CA GLY A 67 10.26 -4.62 0.68
C GLY A 67 10.98 -5.36 -0.44
N VAL A 68 10.39 -5.41 -1.65
CA VAL A 68 11.01 -6.02 -2.83
C VAL A 68 12.06 -5.10 -3.47
N SER A 69 11.81 -3.79 -3.49
CA SER A 69 12.72 -2.80 -4.10
C SER A 69 13.85 -2.33 -3.18
N GLY A 70 13.74 -2.58 -1.88
CA GLY A 70 14.68 -2.08 -0.87
C GLY A 70 14.50 -0.59 -0.53
N LEU A 71 13.42 0.04 -0.99
CA LEU A 71 13.10 1.43 -0.70
C LEU A 71 12.50 1.58 0.70
N THR A 72 12.88 2.63 1.42
CA THR A 72 12.57 2.81 2.85
C THR A 72 11.34 3.67 3.12
N TRP A 73 10.70 4.18 2.07
CA TRP A 73 9.49 4.98 2.16
C TRP A 73 8.68 4.91 0.87
N GLY A 74 7.42 5.27 1.00
CA GLY A 74 6.56 5.54 -0.15
C GLY A 74 5.29 6.27 0.23
N ASP A 75 4.67 6.85 -0.78
CA ASP A 75 3.38 7.51 -0.68
C ASP A 75 2.28 6.59 -1.21
N LEU A 76 1.24 6.41 -0.41
CA LEU A 76 -0.01 5.82 -0.87
C LEU A 76 -1.02 6.94 -1.13
N VAL A 77 -1.45 7.03 -2.38
CA VAL A 77 -2.42 8.04 -2.84
C VAL A 77 -3.76 7.36 -3.07
N VAL A 78 -4.82 7.91 -2.47
CA VAL A 78 -6.20 7.59 -2.83
C VAL A 78 -6.81 8.78 -3.53
N TYR A 79 -7.17 8.57 -4.80
CA TYR A 79 -7.73 9.61 -5.66
C TYR A 79 -9.22 9.36 -5.88
N GLY A 80 -10.03 10.40 -5.63
CA GLY A 80 -11.41 10.52 -6.08
C GLY A 80 -11.57 11.74 -6.98
N PHE A 81 -12.74 11.96 -7.58
CA PHE A 81 -12.94 13.13 -8.44
C PHE A 81 -12.81 14.45 -7.68
N ASP A 82 -13.30 14.48 -6.44
CA ASP A 82 -13.37 15.70 -5.61
C ASP A 82 -12.27 15.75 -4.53
N PHE A 83 -11.37 14.76 -4.44
CA PHE A 83 -10.33 14.73 -3.40
C PHE A 83 -9.08 13.95 -3.79
N ILE A 84 -7.98 14.27 -3.11
CA ILE A 84 -6.75 13.48 -3.12
C ILE A 84 -6.30 13.31 -1.67
N LEU A 85 -6.23 12.06 -1.21
CA LEU A 85 -5.60 11.72 0.06
C LEU A 85 -4.21 11.16 -0.22
N ILE A 86 -3.20 11.72 0.45
CA ILE A 86 -1.82 11.25 0.37
C ILE A 86 -1.36 10.90 1.76
N GLU A 87 -0.86 9.68 1.93
CA GLU A 87 -0.21 9.25 3.15
C GLU A 87 1.22 8.78 2.87
N GLY A 88 2.19 9.48 3.45
CA GLY A 88 3.57 9.04 3.50
C GLY A 88 3.77 7.93 4.53
N VAL A 89 4.39 6.85 4.09
CA VAL A 89 4.59 5.63 4.87
C VAL A 89 6.08 5.31 4.94
N ARG A 90 6.57 5.06 6.15
CA ARG A 90 7.91 4.52 6.37
C ARG A 90 7.90 3.00 6.31
N PHE A 91 8.98 2.45 5.82
CA PHE A 91 9.13 1.00 5.74
C PHE A 91 9.16 0.37 7.13
N ASP A 92 8.24 -0.58 7.35
CA ASP A 92 8.15 -1.35 8.57
C ASP A 92 8.81 -2.71 8.36
N HIS A 93 10.05 -2.85 8.84
CA HIS A 93 10.83 -4.08 8.72
C HIS A 93 10.15 -5.27 9.40
N GLY A 94 9.55 -5.06 10.57
CA GLY A 94 8.90 -6.12 11.33
C GLY A 94 7.67 -6.64 10.60
N ARG A 95 6.83 -5.72 10.13
CA ARG A 95 5.64 -6.07 9.36
C ARG A 95 5.98 -6.71 8.02
N TRP A 96 6.99 -6.20 7.31
CA TRP A 96 7.46 -6.83 6.08
C TRP A 96 7.97 -8.25 6.32
N ALA A 97 8.76 -8.47 7.38
CA ALA A 97 9.25 -9.81 7.71
C ALA A 97 8.09 -10.78 7.93
N SER A 98 7.10 -10.41 8.75
CA SER A 98 5.92 -11.24 8.99
C SER A 98 5.11 -11.49 7.71
N THR A 99 4.87 -10.46 6.88
CA THR A 99 4.16 -10.63 5.60
C THR A 99 4.93 -11.53 4.64
N ARG A 100 6.25 -11.34 4.53
CA ARG A 100 7.12 -12.15 3.67
C ARG A 100 7.07 -13.61 4.07
N ASP A 101 7.13 -13.92 5.36
CA ASP A 101 7.14 -15.31 5.84
C ASP A 101 5.81 -16.01 5.48
N ILE A 102 4.67 -15.33 5.61
CA ILE A 102 3.36 -15.82 5.14
C ILE A 102 3.37 -16.07 3.62
N LEU A 103 3.92 -15.14 2.83
CA LEU A 103 3.99 -15.28 1.36
C LEU A 103 4.90 -16.45 0.94
N VAL A 104 6.01 -16.67 1.65
CA VAL A 104 6.92 -17.80 1.43
C VAL A 104 6.22 -19.12 1.75
N GLU A 105 5.56 -19.21 2.91
CA GLU A 105 4.79 -20.38 3.30
C GLU A 105 3.69 -20.70 2.28
N PHE A 106 2.91 -19.69 1.87
CA PHE A 106 1.88 -19.86 0.85
C PHE A 106 2.46 -20.38 -0.49
N TYR A 107 3.59 -19.82 -0.93
CA TYR A 107 4.20 -20.23 -2.19
C TYR A 107 4.67 -21.69 -2.15
N PHE A 108 5.46 -22.07 -1.15
CA PHE A 108 6.06 -23.41 -1.09
C PHE A 108 5.10 -24.48 -0.56
N GLY A 109 4.23 -24.13 0.38
CA GLY A 109 3.29 -25.05 1.03
C GLY A 109 1.98 -25.24 0.26
N THR A 110 1.59 -24.30 -0.60
CA THR A 110 0.29 -24.35 -1.29
C THR A 110 0.45 -24.18 -2.80
N LEU A 111 0.87 -23.00 -3.27
CA LEU A 111 0.79 -22.64 -4.68
C LEU A 111 1.67 -23.52 -5.56
N ARG A 112 2.92 -23.77 -5.14
CA ARG A 112 3.86 -24.62 -5.89
C ARG A 112 3.37 -26.05 -6.02
N LEU A 113 2.77 -26.62 -4.96
CA LEU A 113 2.23 -27.98 -4.99
C LEU A 113 1.06 -28.06 -5.96
N TYR A 114 0.17 -27.07 -5.93
CA TYR A 114 -0.95 -26.97 -6.86
C TYR A 114 -0.48 -26.90 -8.33
N LEU A 115 0.46 -26.00 -8.63
CA LEU A 115 1.00 -25.84 -9.99
C LEU A 115 1.70 -27.08 -10.54
N ASN A 116 2.30 -27.91 -9.67
CA ASN A 116 2.95 -29.16 -10.07
C ASN A 116 1.98 -30.36 -10.18
N SER A 117 0.71 -30.16 -9.80
CA SER A 117 -0.34 -31.19 -9.84
C SER A 117 -1.25 -31.06 -11.07
N THR A 118 -1.06 -30.02 -11.87
CA THR A 118 -1.70 -29.75 -13.18
C THR A 118 -0.72 -29.88 -14.31
#